data_AF-A0A1H7IDY4-F1
#
_entry.id   AF-A0A1H7IDY4-F1
#
_cell.length_a   1.000
_cell.length_b   1.000
_cell.length_c   1.000
_cell.angle_alpha   90.00
_cell.angle_beta   90.00
_cell.angle_gamma   90.00
#
_symmetry.space_group_name_H-M   'P 1'
#
loop_
_entity.id
_entity.type
_entity.pdbx_description
1 polymer ?
#
loop_
_entity_poly.entity_id
_entity_poly.type
_entity_poly.pdbx_seq_one_letter_code
_entity_poly.pdbx_strand_id
1 'polypeptide(L)'
;MALDSTLRLLARSSGLSAADLAAAIPRVGAATVRAWMAGEKLPGREQLIALARTLGIPAGALLSELATQLDPARTRGESDLLTAYRSLSPRQQGALIEVARGMADTRARRRRTANKELP
;
A
#
# COMPACT_ATOMS: atom_id res chain seq x y z
N MET A 1 0.36 -10.99 -3.90
CA MET A 1 1.77 -11.00 -3.48
C MET A 1 2.11 -9.72 -2.69
N ALA A 2 1.41 -9.44 -1.60
CA ALA A 2 1.64 -8.21 -0.81
C ALA A 2 1.09 -8.37 0.62
N LEU A 3 -0.09 -8.97 0.73
CA LEU A 3 -0.69 -9.25 2.03
C LEU A 3 0.09 -10.29 2.83
N ASP A 4 0.63 -11.31 2.16
CA ASP A 4 1.38 -12.41 2.75
C ASP A 4 2.72 -11.95 3.33
N SER A 5 3.44 -11.05 2.63
CA SER A 5 4.70 -10.46 3.09
C SER A 5 4.47 -9.45 4.23
N THR A 6 3.43 -8.62 4.13
CA THR A 6 3.03 -7.69 5.19
C THR A 6 2.59 -8.40 6.45
N LEU A 7 1.72 -9.42 6.34
CA LEU A 7 1.31 -10.22 7.50
C LEU A 7 2.51 -10.88 8.17
N ARG A 8 3.45 -11.42 7.39
CA ARG A 8 4.69 -12.01 7.93
C ARG A 8 5.58 -10.96 8.60
N LEU A 9 5.70 -9.77 8.04
CA LEU A 9 6.48 -8.68 8.63
C LEU A 9 5.87 -8.22 9.96
N LEU A 10 4.57 -7.94 9.96
CA LEU A 10 3.85 -7.45 11.14
C LEU A 10 3.82 -8.51 12.25
N ALA A 11 3.56 -9.78 11.89
CA ALA A 11 3.61 -10.88 12.86
C ALA A 11 4.99 -10.98 13.53
N ARG A 12 6.09 -10.87 12.75
CA ARG A 12 7.45 -10.87 13.28
C ARG A 12 7.74 -9.66 14.18
N SER A 13 7.35 -8.46 13.78
CA SER A 13 7.58 -7.25 14.60
C SER A 13 6.78 -7.27 15.89
N SER A 14 5.61 -7.91 15.88
CA SER A 14 4.73 -8.05 17.06
C SER A 14 5.05 -9.28 17.91
N GLY A 15 6.01 -10.12 17.50
CA GLY A 15 6.34 -11.37 18.21
C GLY A 15 5.23 -12.43 18.18
N LEU A 16 4.27 -12.31 17.27
CA LEU A 16 3.10 -13.20 17.18
C LEU A 16 3.34 -14.31 16.15
N SER A 17 2.97 -15.54 16.50
CA SER A 17 2.94 -16.67 15.59
C SER A 17 1.59 -16.76 14.84
N ALA A 18 1.53 -17.61 13.81
CA ALA A 18 0.26 -17.91 13.12
C ALA A 18 -0.79 -18.52 14.05
N ALA A 19 -0.37 -19.20 15.12
CA ALA A 19 -1.27 -19.74 16.14
C ALA A 19 -1.84 -18.62 17.03
N ASP A 20 -1.00 -17.65 17.42
CA ASP A 20 -1.43 -16.51 18.24
C ASP A 20 -2.40 -15.61 17.47
N LEU A 21 -2.11 -15.38 16.18
CA LEU A 21 -3.02 -14.66 15.28
C LEU A 21 -4.35 -15.40 15.12
N ALA A 22 -4.34 -16.72 14.97
CA ALA A 22 -5.55 -17.51 14.86
C ALA A 22 -6.38 -17.48 16.16
N ALA A 23 -5.73 -17.55 17.32
CA ALA A 23 -6.39 -17.48 18.63
C ALA A 23 -7.14 -16.16 18.85
N ALA A 24 -6.64 -15.07 18.25
CA ALA A 24 -7.26 -13.75 18.34
C ALA A 24 -8.40 -13.50 17.34
N ILE A 25 -8.61 -14.39 16.36
CA ILE A 25 -9.60 -14.19 15.28
C ILE A 25 -10.71 -15.24 15.40
N PRO A 26 -11.98 -14.84 15.62
CA PRO A 26 -13.09 -15.77 15.71
C PRO A 26 -13.22 -16.65 14.46
N ARG A 27 -13.41 -17.96 14.67
CA ARG A 27 -13.69 -18.95 13.60
C ARG A 27 -12.57 -19.13 12.57
N VAL A 28 -11.34 -18.75 12.91
CA VAL A 28 -10.17 -18.90 12.03
C VAL A 28 -9.14 -19.81 12.68
N GLY A 29 -8.75 -20.88 11.97
CA GLY A 29 -7.71 -21.81 12.42
C GLY A 29 -6.31 -21.38 11.97
N ALA A 30 -5.28 -21.88 12.65
CA ALA A 30 -3.88 -21.60 12.33
C ALA A 30 -3.51 -22.01 10.89
N ALA A 31 -4.14 -23.06 10.33
CA ALA A 31 -3.93 -23.45 8.93
C ALA A 31 -4.41 -22.39 7.95
N THR A 32 -5.54 -21.74 8.24
CA THR A 32 -6.08 -20.64 7.43
C THR A 32 -5.17 -19.41 7.48
N VAL A 33 -4.65 -19.07 8.66
CA VAL A 33 -3.67 -17.98 8.81
C VAL A 33 -2.38 -18.29 8.04
N ARG A 34 -1.89 -19.54 8.09
CA ARG A 34 -0.73 -19.96 7.29
C ARG A 34 -0.98 -19.82 5.80
N ALA A 35 -2.17 -20.19 5.31
CA ALA A 35 -2.54 -20.01 3.90
C ALA A 35 -2.56 -18.52 3.51
N TRP A 36 -2.95 -17.61 4.42
CA TRP A 36 -2.83 -16.16 4.18
C TRP A 36 -1.38 -15.69 4.15
N MET A 37 -0.55 -16.15 5.09
CA MET A 37 0.88 -15.82 5.17
C MET A 37 1.69 -16.43 4.01
N ALA A 38 1.18 -17.48 3.36
CA ALA A 38 1.73 -18.08 2.16
C ALA A 38 1.21 -17.43 0.86
N GLY A 39 0.18 -16.58 0.96
CA GLY A 39 -0.45 -15.92 -0.20
C GLY A 39 -1.39 -16.82 -1.00
N GLU A 40 -1.72 -18.00 -0.49
CA GLU A 40 -2.63 -18.96 -1.14
C GLU A 40 -4.10 -18.54 -1.03
N LYS A 41 -4.45 -17.78 0.01
CA LYS A 41 -5.80 -17.25 0.26
C LYS A 41 -5.76 -15.81 0.74
N LEU A 42 -6.81 -15.06 0.46
CA LEU A 42 -7.02 -13.73 1.00
C LEU A 42 -8.05 -13.80 2.15
N PRO A 43 -7.78 -13.15 3.30
CA PRO A 43 -8.75 -12.93 4.35
C PRO A 43 -9.86 -11.98 3.85
N GLY A 44 -11.08 -12.26 4.28
CA GLY A 44 -12.22 -11.37 4.07
C GLY A 44 -12.12 -10.10 4.93
N ARG A 45 -13.04 -9.16 4.70
CA ARG A 45 -13.07 -7.85 5.37
C ARG A 45 -13.09 -7.95 6.90
N GLU A 46 -13.96 -8.79 7.46
CA GLU A 46 -14.07 -8.98 8.92
C GLU A 46 -12.80 -9.59 9.52
N GLN A 47 -12.13 -10.47 8.78
CA GLN A 47 -10.87 -11.08 9.19
C GLN A 47 -9.72 -10.06 9.14
N LEU A 48 -9.71 -9.16 8.15
CA LEU A 48 -8.76 -8.04 8.10
C LEU A 48 -8.95 -7.06 9.26
N ILE A 49 -10.20 -6.78 9.64
CA ILE A 49 -10.49 -5.95 10.81
C ILE A 49 -10.02 -6.62 12.10
N ALA A 50 -10.25 -7.92 12.24
CA ALA A 50 -9.77 -8.69 13.39
C ALA A 50 -8.23 -8.69 13.45
N LEU A 51 -7.55 -8.96 12.32
CA LEU A 51 -6.09 -8.90 12.21
C LEU A 51 -5.54 -7.53 12.60
N ALA A 52 -6.15 -6.45 12.12
CA ALA A 52 -5.74 -5.09 12.45
C ALA A 52 -5.84 -4.82 13.97
N ARG A 53 -6.93 -5.26 14.61
CA ARG A 53 -7.09 -5.17 16.08
C ARG A 53 -6.02 -5.96 16.82
N THR A 54 -5.74 -7.20 16.41
CA THR A 54 -4.71 -8.06 17.04
C THR A 54 -3.32 -7.45 16.91
N LEU A 55 -3.03 -6.80 15.78
CA LEU A 55 -1.75 -6.15 15.52
C LEU A 55 -1.67 -4.72 16.09
N GLY A 56 -2.72 -4.24 16.76
CA GLY A 56 -2.76 -2.90 17.35
C GLY A 56 -2.76 -1.75 16.35
N ILE A 57 -3.15 -2.00 15.10
CA ILE A 57 -3.16 -1.01 14.01
C ILE A 57 -4.59 -0.71 13.54
N PRO A 58 -4.91 0.53 13.11
CA PRO A 58 -6.21 0.82 12.51
C PRO A 58 -6.43 -0.01 11.24
N ALA A 59 -7.62 -0.58 11.05
CA ALA A 59 -7.93 -1.38 9.85
C ALA A 59 -7.75 -0.59 8.55
N GLY A 60 -8.07 0.71 8.56
CA GLY A 60 -7.80 1.61 7.43
C GLY A 60 -6.32 1.79 7.13
N ALA A 61 -5.45 1.76 8.15
CA ALA A 61 -4.00 1.83 7.97
C ALA A 61 -3.45 0.52 7.40
N LEU A 62 -3.93 -0.64 7.87
CA LEU A 62 -3.59 -1.94 7.28
C LEU A 62 -4.02 -2.01 5.80
N LEU A 63 -5.24 -1.59 5.49
CA LEU A 63 -5.73 -1.54 4.10
C LEU A 63 -4.95 -0.52 3.25
N SER A 64 -4.56 0.62 3.80
CA SER A 64 -3.75 1.62 3.09
C SER A 64 -2.32 1.13 2.83
N GLU A 65 -1.70 0.43 3.78
CA GLU A 65 -0.40 -0.22 3.60
C GLU A 65 -0.49 -1.31 2.51
N LEU A 66 -1.55 -2.11 2.55
CA LEU A 66 -1.81 -3.12 1.52
C LEU A 66 -2.01 -2.47 0.15
N ALA A 67 -2.83 -1.43 0.05
CA ALA A 67 -3.04 -0.68 -1.18
C ALA A 67 -1.73 -0.06 -1.69
N THR A 68 -0.90 0.44 -0.77
CA THR A 68 0.42 1.01 -1.08
C THR A 68 1.39 -0.04 -1.63
N GLN A 69 1.37 -1.26 -1.10
CA GLN A 69 2.21 -2.36 -1.61
C GLN A 69 1.67 -3.03 -2.87
N LEU A 70 0.35 -2.97 -3.06
CA LEU A 70 -0.34 -3.44 -4.25
C LEU A 70 -0.30 -2.42 -5.39
N ASP A 71 0.28 -1.24 -5.19
CA ASP A 71 0.45 -0.24 -6.24
C ASP A 71 1.77 -0.48 -7.01
N PRO A 72 1.74 -1.13 -8.19
CA PRO A 72 2.94 -1.34 -9.01
C PRO A 72 3.54 -0.03 -9.52
N ALA A 73 2.83 1.10 -9.42
CA ALA A 73 3.35 2.41 -9.80
C ALA A 73 4.31 2.99 -8.76
N ARG A 74 4.29 2.49 -7.51
CA ARG A 74 5.14 3.00 -6.43
C ARG A 74 6.55 2.43 -6.50
N THR A 75 7.33 2.97 -7.42
CA THR A 75 8.74 2.59 -7.62
C THR A 75 9.63 3.14 -6.50
N ARG A 76 10.82 2.55 -6.29
CA ARG A 76 11.84 3.11 -5.36
C ARG A 76 12.11 4.60 -5.64
N GLY A 77 12.10 4.98 -6.92
CA GLY A 77 12.27 6.38 -7.34
C GLY A 77 11.20 7.33 -6.80
N GLU A 78 9.97 6.88 -6.57
CA GLU A 78 8.91 7.71 -5.96
C GLU A 78 9.18 7.96 -4.47
N SER A 79 9.67 6.95 -3.75
CA SER A 79 10.09 7.09 -2.35
C SER A 79 11.27 8.06 -2.20
N ASP A 80 12.25 7.94 -3.08
CA ASP A 80 13.42 8.83 -3.11
C ASP A 80 13.01 10.27 -3.46
N LEU A 81 12.10 10.43 -4.43
CA LEU A 81 11.53 11.73 -4.79
C LEU A 81 10.77 12.37 -3.63
N LEU A 82 9.94 11.62 -2.91
CA LEU A 82 9.21 12.11 -1.73
C LEU A 82 10.14 12.52 -0.60
N THR A 83 11.22 11.77 -0.39
CA THR A 83 12.24 12.09 0.60
C THR A 83 12.96 13.38 0.23
N ALA A 84 13.41 13.50 -1.02
CA ALA A 84 14.03 14.72 -1.53
C ALA A 84 13.07 15.93 -1.40
N TYR A 85 11.82 15.78 -1.84
CA TYR A 85 10.79 16.82 -1.75
C TYR A 85 10.59 17.34 -0.31
N ARG A 86 10.50 16.44 0.68
CA ARG A 86 10.33 16.81 2.09
C ARG A 86 11.53 17.56 2.68
N SER A 87 12.72 17.40 2.11
CA SER A 87 13.93 18.13 2.52
C SER A 87 14.05 19.54 1.93
N LEU A 88 13.23 19.87 0.93
CA LEU A 88 13.23 21.19 0.28
C LEU A 88 12.56 22.26 1.14
N SER A 89 12.96 23.51 0.96
CA SER A 89 12.23 24.65 1.54
C SER A 89 10.81 24.78 0.95
N PRO A 90 9.86 25.44 1.66
CA PRO A 90 8.49 25.61 1.16
C PRO A 90 8.42 26.27 -0.23
N ARG A 91 9.32 27.22 -0.52
CA ARG A 91 9.40 27.87 -1.84
C ARG A 91 9.83 26.90 -2.95
N GLN A 92 10.81 26.04 -2.67
CA GLN A 92 11.29 25.03 -3.60
C GLN A 92 10.26 23.92 -3.81
N GLN A 93 9.56 23.51 -2.75
CA GLN A 93 8.43 22.58 -2.84
C GLN A 93 7.33 23.11 -3.76
N GLY A 94 6.94 24.37 -3.57
CA GLY A 94 5.95 25.04 -4.44
C GLY A 94 6.40 25.09 -5.90
N ALA A 95 7.66 25.45 -6.15
CA ALA A 95 8.21 25.47 -7.50
C ALA A 95 8.17 24.08 -8.18
N LEU A 96 8.53 23.01 -7.44
CA LEU A 96 8.48 21.65 -7.97
C LEU A 96 7.05 21.22 -8.32
N ILE A 97 6.07 21.57 -7.47
CA ILE A 97 4.65 21.28 -7.73
C ILE A 97 4.19 21.97 -9.01
N GLU A 98 4.55 23.23 -9.23
CA GLU A 98 4.16 23.97 -10.43
C GLU A 98 4.79 23.38 -11.70
N VAL A 99 6.05 22.97 -11.65
CA VAL A 99 6.70 22.25 -12.77
C VAL A 99 5.97 20.93 -13.05
N ALA A 100 5.68 20.14 -12.00
CA ALA A 100 4.98 18.87 -12.14
C ALA A 100 3.57 19.06 -12.74
N ARG A 101 2.83 20.08 -12.30
CA ARG A 101 1.53 20.46 -12.85
C ARG A 101 1.62 20.85 -14.32
N GLY A 102 2.58 21.69 -14.69
CA GLY A 102 2.79 22.11 -16.07
C GLY A 102 3.13 20.92 -17.00
N MET A 103 3.97 19.99 -16.52
CA MET A 103 4.31 18.77 -17.27
C MET A 103 3.10 17.85 -17.44
N ALA A 104 2.28 17.68 -16.39
CA ALA A 104 1.07 16.87 -16.45
C ALA A 104 0.03 17.43 -17.43
N ASP A 105 -0.19 18.75 -17.40
CA ASP A 105 -1.13 19.42 -18.29
C ASP A 105 -0.67 19.36 -19.77
N THR A 106 0.63 19.56 -20.00
CA THR A 106 1.23 19.41 -21.35
C THR A 106 1.03 17.99 -21.90
N ARG A 107 1.22 16.96 -21.07
CA ARG A 107 0.99 15.56 -21.45
C ARG A 107 -0.48 15.28 -21.74
N ALA A 108 -1.40 15.80 -20.92
CA ALA A 108 -2.84 15.66 -21.13
C ALA A 108 -3.29 16.32 -22.44
N ARG A 109 -2.75 17.51 -22.74
CA ARG A 109 -3.05 18.24 -23.99
C ARG A 109 -2.55 17.50 -25.22
N ARG A 110 -1.32 16.98 -25.21
CA ARG A 110 -0.78 16.14 -26.32
C ARG A 110 -1.63 14.88 -26.56
N ARG A 111 -2.11 14.24 -25.50
CA ARG A 111 -2.97 13.06 -25.62
C ARG A 111 -4.32 13.38 -26.27
N ARG A 112 -4.89 14.55 -25.96
CA ARG A 112 -6.14 15.05 -26.55
C ARG A 112 -6.01 15.37 -28.05
N THR A 113 -4.91 16.00 -28.46
CA THR A 113 -4.67 16.25 -29.89
C THR A 113 -4.43 14.95 -30.65
N ALA A 114 -3.65 14.02 -30.10
CA ALA A 114 -3.41 12.72 -30.73
C ALA A 114 -4.70 11.90 -30.91
N ASN A 115 -5.60 11.87 -29.92
CA ASN A 115 -6.90 11.18 -30.04
C ASN A 115 -7.86 11.84 -31.04
N LYS A 116 -7.64 13.10 -31.40
CA LYS A 116 -8.46 13.83 -32.39
C LYS A 116 -8.00 13.57 -33.83
N GLU A 117 -6.78 13.03 -34.00
CA GLU A 117 -6.16 12.71 -35.30
C GLU A 117 -6.28 11.22 -35.68
N LEU A 118 -6.90 10.39 -34.84
CA LEU A 118 -7.30 9.03 -35.21
C LEU A 118 -8.74 9.05 -35.77
N PRO A 119 -8.99 8.54 -37.00
CA PRO A 119 -10.30 8.49 -37.64
C PRO A 119 -11.25 7.48 -36.99
#